data_AF-A0AAV6TYA1-F1
#
_entry.id   AF-A0AAV6TYA1-F1
#
_cell.length_a   1.000
_cell.length_b   1.000
_cell.length_c   1.000
_cell.angle_alpha   90.00
_cell.angle_beta   90.00
_cell.angle_gamma   90.00
#
_symmetry.space_group_name_H-M   'P 1'
#
loop_
_entity.id
_entity.type
_entity.pdbx_description
1 polymer ?
#
loop_
_entity_poly.entity_id
_entity_poly.type
_entity_poly.pdbx_seq_one_letter_code
_entity_poly.pdbx_strand_id
1 'polypeptide(L)'
;MLKCSKLTTSSFTKLLLKFSPALMLIIITAPAIVWLSLTSELTDSCVVFWNITESERWYVIFYFILNSSTQQFVNWCMPCASAAFYICFCIETSRIARKLEENMRCKEKDSGQIRRHYRMLVNLVLKLDSTLSSSILLCLTRCFMEFFRALTLYFQYSKDVQEIRYIVSAVFYSFESGILYSAVILLADRLQGNCDELRKTLLRHSDSNNKNNTCKAVKMYYHLFEDKEDFKLTAWKMFRLKKKVLFTTITSLLSYGVIIHQLHN
;
A
#
# COMPACT_ATOMS: atom_id res chain seq x y z
N MET A 1 31.68 -22.07 16.53
CA MET A 1 30.23 -21.93 16.78
C MET A 1 29.86 -20.45 16.69
N LEU A 2 29.42 -19.98 15.51
CA LEU A 2 28.99 -18.60 15.31
C LEU A 2 27.49 -18.51 15.63
N LYS A 3 27.16 -17.73 16.66
CA LYS A 3 25.78 -17.36 17.01
C LYS A 3 25.14 -16.66 15.81
N CYS A 4 24.25 -17.35 15.11
CA CYS A 4 23.38 -16.75 14.12
C CYS A 4 22.54 -15.67 14.83
N SER A 5 22.75 -14.42 14.45
CA SER A 5 22.20 -13.24 15.12
C SER A 5 20.67 -13.29 15.16
N LYS A 6 20.08 -13.04 16.33
CA LYS A 6 18.65 -12.77 16.50
C LYS A 6 18.21 -11.71 15.48
N LEU A 7 17.30 -12.07 14.57
CA LEU A 7 16.60 -11.15 13.66
C LEU A 7 16.14 -9.90 14.44
N THR A 8 16.84 -8.80 14.26
CA THR A 8 16.36 -7.47 14.65
C THR A 8 15.32 -7.05 13.62
N THR A 9 14.10 -7.55 13.80
CA THR A 9 12.91 -6.98 13.17
C THR A 9 12.86 -5.49 13.51
N SER A 10 12.89 -4.63 12.49
CA SER A 10 12.80 -3.18 12.68
C SER A 10 11.51 -2.86 13.44
N SER A 11 11.58 -1.90 14.36
CA SER A 11 10.49 -1.48 15.26
C SER A 11 9.15 -1.35 14.52
N PHE A 12 9.17 -0.78 13.31
CA PHE A 12 7.99 -0.58 12.47
C PHE A 12 7.34 -1.90 12.00
N THR A 13 8.13 -2.92 11.66
CA THR A 13 7.58 -4.24 11.29
C THR A 13 6.99 -4.98 12.48
N LYS A 14 7.55 -4.82 13.68
CA LYS A 14 6.96 -5.33 14.92
C LYS A 14 5.67 -4.61 15.29
N LEU A 15 5.58 -3.30 15.00
CA LEU A 15 4.38 -2.51 15.19
C LEU A 15 3.26 -3.00 14.25
N LEU A 16 3.57 -3.20 12.97
CA LEU A 16 2.61 -3.65 11.96
C LEU A 16 2.13 -5.10 12.16
N LEU A 17 3.01 -6.02 12.55
CA LEU A 17 2.65 -7.41 12.85
C LEU A 17 1.87 -7.59 14.17
N LYS A 18 1.88 -6.59 15.05
CA LYS A 18 1.08 -6.58 16.29
C LYS A 18 -0.35 -6.10 16.07
N PHE A 19 -0.68 -5.56 14.90
CA PHE A 19 -2.04 -5.17 14.60
C PHE A 19 -2.88 -6.42 14.34
N SER A 20 -3.68 -6.79 15.35
CA SER A 20 -4.71 -7.83 15.26
C SER A 20 -5.59 -7.60 14.02
N PRO A 21 -6.13 -8.65 13.38
CA PRO A 21 -7.18 -8.54 12.36
C PRO A 21 -8.33 -7.60 12.80
N ALA A 22 -8.62 -7.55 14.11
CA ALA A 22 -9.60 -6.63 14.68
C ALA A 22 -9.21 -5.15 14.51
N LEU A 23 -7.92 -4.81 14.56
CA LEU A 23 -7.45 -3.43 14.41
C LEU A 23 -7.43 -3.00 12.94
N MET A 24 -7.14 -3.93 12.02
CA MET A 24 -7.38 -3.70 10.58
C MET A 24 -8.87 -3.48 10.30
N LEU A 25 -9.76 -4.25 10.95
CA LEU A 25 -11.20 -4.07 10.83
C LEU A 25 -11.64 -2.70 11.37
N ILE A 26 -11.13 -2.29 12.54
CA ILE A 26 -11.38 -0.97 13.13
C ILE A 26 -10.89 0.15 12.20
N ILE A 27 -9.70 0.04 11.60
CA ILE A 27 -9.21 1.03 10.65
C ILE A 27 -10.11 1.12 9.42
N ILE A 28 -10.63 -0.01 8.92
CA ILE A 28 -11.52 -0.04 7.75
C ILE A 28 -12.92 0.50 8.10
N THR A 29 -13.42 0.27 9.31
CA THR A 29 -14.79 0.67 9.71
C THR A 29 -14.86 2.03 10.39
N ALA A 30 -13.78 2.51 11.01
CA ALA A 30 -13.74 3.81 11.71
C ALA A 30 -14.11 5.00 10.81
N PRO A 31 -13.67 5.10 9.55
CA PRO A 31 -14.06 6.20 8.68
C PRO A 31 -15.56 6.17 8.35
N ALA A 32 -16.13 4.97 8.16
CA ALA A 32 -17.57 4.80 7.97
C ALA A 32 -18.37 5.21 9.22
N ILE A 33 -17.88 4.88 10.42
CA ILE A 33 -18.51 5.28 11.69
C ILE A 33 -18.43 6.79 11.88
N VAL A 34 -17.25 7.40 11.67
CA VAL A 34 -17.06 8.86 11.76
C VAL A 34 -17.93 9.59 10.75
N TRP A 35 -18.04 9.08 9.52
CA TRP A 35 -18.94 9.64 8.51
C TRP A 35 -20.40 9.54 8.94
N LEU A 36 -20.85 8.37 9.42
CA LEU A 36 -22.21 8.19 9.92
C LEU A 36 -22.52 9.16 11.07
N SER A 37 -21.61 9.32 12.03
CA SER A 37 -21.75 10.27 13.14
C SER A 37 -21.75 11.74 12.70
N LEU A 38 -21.01 12.11 11.65
CA LEU A 38 -21.01 13.47 11.10
C LEU A 38 -22.24 13.76 10.23
N THR A 39 -22.75 12.75 9.53
CA THR A 39 -23.96 12.88 8.68
C THR A 39 -25.27 12.79 9.47
N SER A 40 -25.26 12.25 10.69
CA SER A 40 -26.45 12.23 11.56
C SER A 40 -26.83 13.61 12.12
N GLU A 41 -25.98 14.63 11.98
CA GLU A 41 -26.36 16.03 12.26
C GLU A 41 -26.88 16.75 11.01
N LEU A 42 -26.56 16.26 9.80
CA LEU A 42 -27.10 16.77 8.53
C LEU A 42 -28.56 16.33 8.30
N THR A 43 -29.09 15.40 9.08
CA THR A 43 -30.52 15.04 9.05
C THR A 43 -31.43 16.15 9.57
N ASP A 44 -30.92 17.12 10.33
CA ASP A 44 -31.69 18.31 10.70
C ASP A 44 -31.92 19.24 9.49
N SER A 45 -31.10 19.11 8.43
CA SER A 45 -31.29 19.81 7.15
C SER A 45 -32.33 19.14 6.25
N CYS A 46 -32.75 17.90 6.55
CA CYS A 46 -33.76 17.17 5.80
C CYS A 46 -35.21 17.62 6.11
N VAL A 47 -35.41 18.70 6.87
CA VAL A 47 -36.73 19.33 7.06
C VAL A 47 -37.36 19.75 5.73
N VAL A 48 -36.55 20.04 4.71
CA VAL A 48 -37.03 20.32 3.34
C VAL A 48 -37.60 19.07 2.64
N PHE A 49 -37.20 17.85 3.06
CA PHE A 49 -37.68 16.58 2.52
C PHE A 49 -38.95 16.04 3.20
N TRP A 50 -39.41 16.68 4.28
CA TRP A 50 -40.54 16.18 5.07
C TRP A 50 -41.88 16.25 4.33
N ASN A 51 -41.98 17.04 3.25
CA ASN A 51 -43.18 17.21 2.43
C ASN A 51 -43.38 16.16 1.33
N ILE A 52 -42.53 15.15 1.26
CA ILE A 52 -42.68 14.04 0.32
C ILE A 52 -43.54 12.93 0.95
N THR A 53 -44.52 12.43 0.18
CA THR A 53 -45.47 11.36 0.54
C THR A 53 -44.76 10.15 1.15
N GLU A 54 -45.38 9.49 2.15
CA GLU A 54 -44.79 8.34 2.88
C GLU A 54 -44.26 7.22 1.98
N SER A 55 -44.86 7.00 0.81
CA SER A 55 -44.43 6.02 -0.18
C SER A 55 -43.07 6.32 -0.83
N GLU A 56 -42.72 7.60 -0.96
CA GLU A 56 -41.47 8.05 -1.58
C GLU A 56 -40.34 8.19 -0.55
N ARG A 57 -40.65 8.34 0.75
CA ARG A 57 -39.65 8.38 1.83
C ARG A 57 -38.82 7.10 1.91
N TRP A 58 -39.47 5.94 1.84
CA TRP A 58 -38.75 4.66 1.84
C TRP A 58 -37.83 4.52 0.64
N TYR A 59 -38.25 5.00 -0.53
CA TYR A 59 -37.42 4.99 -1.74
C TYR A 59 -36.21 5.92 -1.59
N VAL A 60 -36.39 7.14 -1.06
CA VAL A 60 -35.29 8.09 -0.84
C VAL A 60 -34.32 7.60 0.23
N ILE A 61 -34.83 7.06 1.35
CA ILE A 61 -33.99 6.49 2.41
C ILE A 61 -33.25 5.26 1.88
N PHE A 62 -33.93 4.36 1.16
CA PHE A 62 -33.30 3.18 0.58
C PHE A 62 -32.27 3.57 -0.49
N TYR A 63 -32.56 4.55 -1.34
CA TYR A 63 -31.62 5.07 -2.32
C TYR A 63 -30.43 5.76 -1.65
N PHE A 64 -30.64 6.54 -0.61
CA PHE A 64 -29.58 7.20 0.15
C PHE A 64 -28.69 6.19 0.86
N ILE A 65 -29.27 5.19 1.52
CA ILE A 65 -28.53 4.09 2.14
C ILE A 65 -27.80 3.30 1.06
N LEU A 66 -28.45 2.85 0.00
CA LEU A 66 -27.84 2.03 -1.03
C LEU A 66 -26.69 2.78 -1.69
N ASN A 67 -26.91 4.02 -2.13
CA ASN A 67 -25.93 4.83 -2.85
C ASN A 67 -24.80 5.30 -1.92
N SER A 68 -25.09 5.77 -0.70
CA SER A 68 -24.06 6.18 0.24
C SER A 68 -23.25 4.98 0.75
N SER A 69 -23.90 3.86 1.05
CA SER A 69 -23.20 2.65 1.52
C SER A 69 -22.35 2.02 0.42
N THR A 70 -22.87 1.89 -0.81
CA THR A 70 -22.10 1.32 -1.91
C THR A 70 -20.98 2.25 -2.35
N GLN A 71 -21.20 3.57 -2.44
CA GLN A 71 -20.13 4.51 -2.75
C GLN A 71 -19.07 4.52 -1.66
N GLN A 72 -19.42 4.55 -0.37
CA GLN A 72 -18.44 4.51 0.71
C GLN A 72 -17.69 3.17 0.74
N PHE A 73 -18.39 2.05 0.55
CA PHE A 73 -17.75 0.73 0.52
C PHE A 73 -16.78 0.58 -0.67
N VAL A 74 -17.21 0.97 -1.87
CA VAL A 74 -16.38 0.89 -3.08
C VAL A 74 -15.21 1.87 -3.00
N ASN A 75 -15.43 3.08 -2.49
CA ASN A 75 -14.39 4.10 -2.44
C ASN A 75 -13.41 3.89 -1.29
N TRP A 76 -13.79 3.31 -0.15
CA TRP A 76 -12.91 3.17 1.01
C TRP A 76 -12.52 1.73 1.29
N CYS A 77 -13.50 0.83 1.43
CA CYS A 77 -13.24 -0.55 1.85
C CYS A 77 -12.46 -1.34 0.79
N MET A 78 -12.81 -1.22 -0.50
CA MET A 78 -12.11 -1.95 -1.57
C MET A 78 -10.62 -1.57 -1.70
N PRO A 79 -10.26 -0.27 -1.80
CA PRO A 79 -8.87 0.17 -1.81
C PRO A 79 -8.12 -0.26 -0.55
N CYS A 80 -8.71 -0.06 0.63
CA CYS A 80 -8.09 -0.47 1.90
C CYS A 80 -7.86 -1.98 1.97
N ALA A 81 -8.82 -2.81 1.56
CA ALA A 81 -8.66 -4.26 1.51
C ALA A 81 -7.57 -4.69 0.50
N SER A 82 -7.54 -4.08 -0.68
CA SER A 82 -6.53 -4.38 -1.70
C SER A 82 -5.11 -4.00 -1.24
N ALA A 83 -4.98 -2.84 -0.61
CA ALA A 83 -3.72 -2.37 -0.05
C ALA A 83 -3.29 -3.21 1.16
N ALA A 84 -4.21 -3.56 2.06
CA ALA A 84 -3.94 -4.44 3.20
C ALA A 84 -3.42 -5.81 2.74
N PHE A 85 -4.09 -6.43 1.75
CA PHE A 85 -3.64 -7.70 1.18
C PHE A 85 -2.23 -7.57 0.58
N TYR A 86 -1.99 -6.53 -0.21
CA TYR A 86 -0.70 -6.27 -0.83
C TYR A 86 0.42 -5.99 0.18
N ILE A 87 0.12 -5.23 1.25
CA ILE A 87 0.99 -4.95 2.38
C ILE A 87 1.41 -6.25 3.06
N CYS A 88 0.45 -7.09 3.44
CA CYS A 88 0.69 -8.38 4.08
C CYS A 88 1.56 -9.28 3.20
N PHE A 89 1.24 -9.33 1.90
CA PHE A 89 2.02 -10.09 0.94
C PHE A 89 3.47 -9.58 0.84
N CYS A 90 3.68 -8.26 0.76
CA CYS A 90 5.02 -7.69 0.71
C CYS A 90 5.84 -8.02 1.97
N ILE A 91 5.20 -8.05 3.14
CA ILE A 91 5.81 -8.43 4.41
C ILE A 91 6.22 -9.90 4.42
N GLU A 92 5.30 -10.82 4.11
CA GLU A 92 5.57 -12.26 4.14
C GLU A 92 6.61 -12.67 3.10
N THR A 93 6.49 -12.14 1.88
CA THR A 93 7.45 -12.40 0.81
C THR A 93 8.84 -11.84 1.17
N SER A 94 8.89 -10.67 1.80
CA SER A 94 10.15 -10.09 2.32
C SER A 94 10.78 -10.97 3.39
N ARG A 95 9.98 -11.55 4.28
CA ARG A 95 10.43 -12.47 5.32
C ARG A 95 10.99 -13.76 4.72
N ILE A 96 10.31 -14.32 3.72
CA ILE A 96 10.78 -15.50 2.98
C ILE A 96 12.10 -15.20 2.27
N ALA A 97 12.21 -14.05 1.60
CA ALA A 97 13.42 -13.63 0.90
C ALA A 97 14.63 -13.57 1.86
N ARG A 98 14.46 -12.92 3.03
CA ARG A 98 15.51 -12.82 4.05
C ARG A 98 15.89 -14.17 4.63
N LYS A 99 14.91 -15.03 4.94
CA LYS A 99 15.18 -16.37 5.46
C LYS A 99 15.97 -17.22 4.45
N LEU A 100 15.65 -17.11 3.16
CA LEU A 100 16.41 -17.78 2.09
C LEU A 100 17.85 -17.25 2.00
N GLU A 101 18.02 -15.95 2.20
CA GLU A 101 19.34 -15.31 2.20
C GLU A 101 20.20 -15.78 3.40
N GLU A 102 19.61 -15.80 4.60
CA GLU A 102 20.28 -16.29 5.80
C GLU A 102 20.70 -17.77 5.67
N ASN A 103 19.80 -18.62 5.15
CA ASN A 103 20.11 -20.03 4.90
C ASN A 103 21.28 -20.20 3.90
N MET A 104 21.41 -19.30 2.92
CA MET A 104 22.57 -19.27 2.02
C MET A 104 23.85 -18.89 2.76
N ARG A 105 23.81 -17.80 3.55
CA ARG A 105 24.99 -17.31 4.27
C ARG A 105 25.51 -18.33 5.29
N CYS A 106 24.63 -19.08 5.94
CA CYS A 106 24.98 -20.13 6.91
C CYS A 106 25.33 -21.49 6.28
N LYS A 107 25.28 -21.62 4.93
CA LYS A 107 25.48 -22.88 4.20
C LYS A 107 24.59 -24.04 4.69
N GLU A 108 23.40 -23.72 5.23
CA GLU A 108 22.49 -24.74 5.80
C GLU A 108 21.75 -25.55 4.73
N LYS A 109 21.67 -25.06 3.49
CA LYS A 109 20.93 -25.72 2.40
C LYS A 109 21.78 -25.86 1.14
N ASP A 110 21.49 -26.91 0.37
CA ASP A 110 22.05 -27.10 -0.96
C ASP A 110 21.68 -25.93 -1.89
N SER A 111 22.68 -25.43 -2.60
CA SER A 111 22.58 -24.32 -3.55
C SER A 111 21.48 -24.53 -4.59
N GLY A 112 21.28 -25.77 -5.08
CA GLY A 112 20.26 -26.12 -6.05
C GLY A 112 18.84 -25.93 -5.53
N GLN A 113 18.59 -26.33 -4.28
CA GLN A 113 17.30 -26.12 -3.63
C GLN A 113 17.00 -24.63 -3.43
N ILE A 114 17.97 -23.86 -2.96
CA ILE A 114 17.79 -22.42 -2.72
C ILE A 114 17.44 -21.69 -4.03
N ARG A 115 18.11 -22.04 -5.13
CA ARG A 115 17.81 -21.51 -6.47
C ARG A 115 16.38 -21.83 -6.93
N ARG A 116 15.89 -23.03 -6.64
CA ARG A 116 14.49 -23.39 -6.93
C ARG A 116 13.53 -22.50 -6.13
N HIS A 117 13.80 -22.28 -4.84
CA HIS A 117 12.98 -21.41 -3.99
C HIS A 117 13.02 -19.95 -4.43
N TYR A 118 14.19 -19.45 -4.87
CA TYR A 118 14.33 -18.11 -5.44
C TYR A 118 13.44 -17.94 -6.68
N ARG A 119 13.49 -18.87 -7.65
CA ARG A 119 12.62 -18.81 -8.84
C ARG A 119 11.14 -18.87 -8.49
N MET A 120 10.76 -19.71 -7.52
CA MET A 120 9.38 -19.74 -7.03
C MET A 120 8.95 -18.40 -6.42
N LEU A 121 9.83 -17.76 -5.65
CA LEU A 121 9.61 -16.44 -5.06
C LEU A 121 9.44 -15.36 -6.15
N VAL A 122 10.33 -15.32 -7.14
CA VAL A 122 10.26 -14.37 -8.25
C VAL A 122 8.95 -14.55 -9.04
N ASN A 123 8.60 -15.79 -9.40
CA ASN A 123 7.35 -16.07 -10.10
C ASN A 123 6.11 -15.67 -9.29
N LEU A 124 6.14 -15.86 -7.97
CA LEU A 124 5.05 -15.46 -7.07
C LEU A 124 4.92 -13.93 -7.01
N VAL A 125 6.03 -13.20 -6.95
CA VAL A 125 6.03 -11.73 -7.02
C VAL A 125 5.51 -11.21 -8.37
N LEU A 126 5.97 -11.79 -9.49
CA LEU A 126 5.52 -11.40 -10.82
C LEU A 126 4.03 -11.66 -11.04
N LYS A 127 3.52 -12.82 -10.59
CA LYS A 127 2.08 -13.10 -10.62
C LYS A 127 1.30 -12.08 -9.80
N LEU A 128 1.77 -11.76 -8.59
CA LEU A 128 1.11 -10.76 -7.77
C LEU A 128 1.08 -9.38 -8.44
N ASP A 129 2.21 -8.93 -9.00
CA ASP A 129 2.27 -7.66 -9.73
C ASP A 129 1.26 -7.69 -10.88
N SER A 130 1.22 -8.75 -11.69
CA SER A 130 0.25 -8.85 -12.79
C SER A 130 -1.22 -8.79 -12.33
N THR A 131 -1.55 -9.41 -11.19
CA THR A 131 -2.93 -9.48 -10.69
C THR A 131 -3.36 -8.21 -9.96
N LEU A 132 -2.49 -7.60 -9.16
CA LEU A 132 -2.84 -6.50 -8.26
C LEU A 132 -2.35 -5.13 -8.71
N SER A 133 -1.48 -5.06 -9.72
CA SER A 133 -0.91 -3.80 -10.20
C SER A 133 -1.98 -2.75 -10.54
N SER A 134 -3.11 -3.18 -11.09
CA SER A 134 -4.28 -2.33 -11.36
C SER A 134 -4.95 -1.83 -10.08
N SER A 135 -5.30 -2.73 -9.16
CA SER A 135 -5.93 -2.36 -7.88
C SER A 135 -5.05 -1.45 -7.05
N ILE A 136 -3.73 -1.68 -7.06
CA ILE A 136 -2.76 -0.83 -6.38
C ILE A 136 -2.63 0.53 -7.05
N LEU A 137 -2.67 0.61 -8.38
CA LEU A 137 -2.71 1.90 -9.07
C LEU A 137 -3.95 2.70 -8.66
N LEU A 138 -5.13 2.08 -8.66
CA LEU A 138 -6.37 2.73 -8.25
C LEU A 138 -6.32 3.18 -6.79
N CYS A 139 -5.81 2.32 -5.90
CA CYS A 139 -5.62 2.66 -4.49
C CYS A 139 -4.70 3.88 -4.32
N LEU A 140 -3.53 3.88 -4.98
CA LEU A 140 -2.56 4.97 -4.88
C LEU A 140 -3.10 6.27 -5.49
N THR A 141 -3.81 6.18 -6.61
CA THR A 141 -4.44 7.34 -7.27
C THR A 141 -5.51 7.92 -6.36
N ARG A 142 -6.34 7.08 -5.74
CA ARG A 142 -7.35 7.52 -4.78
C ARG A 142 -6.73 8.22 -3.57
N CYS A 143 -5.73 7.61 -2.93
CA CYS A 143 -5.01 8.23 -1.82
C CYS A 143 -4.37 9.56 -2.24
N PHE A 144 -3.83 9.63 -3.46
CA PHE A 144 -3.28 10.87 -4.01
C PHE A 144 -4.36 11.95 -4.12
N MET A 145 -5.50 11.66 -4.77
CA MET A 145 -6.64 12.57 -4.91
C MET A 145 -7.18 13.05 -3.55
N GLU A 146 -7.18 12.18 -2.55
CA GLU A 146 -7.64 12.51 -1.20
C GLU A 146 -6.80 13.61 -0.55
N PHE A 147 -5.49 13.64 -0.80
CA PHE A 147 -4.65 14.75 -0.33
C PHE A 147 -5.02 16.09 -0.98
N PHE A 148 -5.35 16.10 -2.29
CA PHE A 148 -5.80 17.32 -2.99
C PHE A 148 -7.15 17.79 -2.45
N ARG A 149 -8.08 16.84 -2.23
CA ARG A 149 -9.39 17.12 -1.65
C ARG A 149 -9.25 17.77 -0.28
N ALA A 150 -8.40 17.22 0.58
CA ALA A 150 -8.22 17.75 1.93
C ALA A 150 -7.50 19.10 1.96
N LEU A 151 -6.49 19.31 1.11
CA LEU A 151 -5.87 20.62 0.94
C LEU A 151 -6.90 21.68 0.51
N THR A 152 -7.76 21.33 -0.45
CA THR A 152 -8.82 22.23 -0.94
C THR A 152 -9.82 22.56 0.17
N LEU A 153 -10.31 21.55 0.90
CA LEU A 153 -11.22 21.75 2.03
C LEU A 153 -10.59 22.57 3.15
N TYR A 154 -9.30 22.35 3.43
CA TYR A 154 -8.57 23.14 4.42
C TYR A 154 -8.57 24.62 4.04
N PHE A 155 -8.16 24.98 2.81
CA PHE A 155 -8.10 26.39 2.39
C PHE A 155 -9.48 27.04 2.23
N GLN A 156 -10.49 26.28 1.80
CA GLN A 156 -11.85 26.79 1.64
C GLN A 156 -12.49 27.12 3.00
N TYR A 157 -12.31 26.25 3.99
CA TYR A 157 -13.07 26.29 5.24
C TYR A 157 -12.26 26.75 6.45
N SER A 158 -10.95 26.99 6.33
CA SER A 158 -10.10 27.37 7.48
C SER A 158 -10.49 28.68 8.18
N LYS A 159 -11.31 29.52 7.54
CA LYS A 159 -11.70 30.84 8.06
C LYS A 159 -13.00 30.82 8.88
N ASP A 160 -13.84 29.79 8.72
CA ASP A 160 -15.14 29.72 9.40
C ASP A 160 -15.12 28.65 10.52
N VAL A 161 -15.44 29.08 11.75
CA VAL A 161 -15.47 28.21 12.93
C VAL A 161 -16.63 27.21 12.85
N GLN A 162 -17.73 27.55 12.17
CA GLN A 162 -18.89 26.66 12.02
C GLN A 162 -18.62 25.47 11.08
N GLU A 163 -17.61 25.59 10.21
CA GLU A 163 -17.29 24.59 9.19
C GLU A 163 -16.10 23.69 9.58
N ILE A 164 -15.63 23.80 10.83
CA ILE A 164 -14.49 23.03 11.36
C ILE A 164 -14.67 21.50 11.23
N ARG A 165 -15.92 21.02 11.27
CA ARG A 165 -16.25 19.59 11.09
C ARG A 165 -15.76 19.02 9.75
N TYR A 166 -15.78 19.82 8.68
CA TYR A 166 -15.31 19.40 7.36
C TYR A 166 -13.79 19.29 7.32
N ILE A 167 -13.09 20.19 8.02
CA ILE A 167 -11.63 20.17 8.17
C ILE A 167 -11.20 18.94 8.97
N VAL A 168 -11.86 18.66 10.11
CA VAL A 168 -11.56 17.49 10.95
C VAL A 168 -11.72 16.20 10.14
N SER A 169 -12.82 16.07 9.38
CA SER A 169 -13.04 14.93 8.50
C SER A 169 -11.95 14.80 7.43
N ALA A 170 -11.59 15.91 6.76
CA ALA A 170 -10.54 15.94 5.75
C ALA A 170 -9.17 15.51 6.29
N VAL A 171 -8.81 15.96 7.50
CA VAL A 171 -7.57 15.59 8.18
C VAL A 171 -7.54 14.09 8.47
N PHE A 172 -8.64 13.53 9.00
CA PHE A 172 -8.71 12.10 9.32
C PHE A 172 -8.53 11.22 8.09
N TYR A 173 -9.27 11.52 7.02
CA TYR A 173 -9.20 10.76 5.77
C TYR A 173 -7.85 10.91 5.04
N SER A 174 -7.23 12.09 5.13
CA SER A 174 -5.87 12.32 4.62
C SER A 174 -4.84 11.55 5.41
N PHE A 175 -4.98 11.47 6.72
CA PHE A 175 -4.06 10.72 7.57
C PHE A 175 -4.13 9.23 7.26
N GLU A 176 -5.34 8.66 7.16
CA GLU A 176 -5.56 7.27 6.76
C GLU A 176 -4.95 7.00 5.37
N SER A 177 -5.26 7.84 4.39
CA SER A 177 -4.70 7.73 3.04
C SER A 177 -3.18 7.89 3.01
N GLY A 178 -2.64 8.76 3.85
CA GLY A 178 -1.20 8.96 4.09
C GLY A 178 -0.50 7.71 4.56
N ILE A 179 -1.05 7.06 5.60
CA ILE A 179 -0.55 5.80 6.13
C ILE A 179 -0.59 4.73 5.06
N LEU A 180 -1.74 4.56 4.39
CA LEU A 180 -1.94 3.50 3.40
C LEU A 180 -0.98 3.66 2.21
N TYR A 181 -0.93 4.87 1.64
CA TYR A 181 -0.06 5.23 0.51
C TYR A 181 1.42 4.97 0.85
N SER A 182 1.85 5.43 2.02
CA SER A 182 3.22 5.25 2.50
C SER A 182 3.55 3.77 2.75
N ALA A 183 2.65 3.02 3.39
CA ALA A 183 2.86 1.62 3.71
C ALA A 183 3.02 0.76 2.44
N VAL A 184 2.13 0.94 1.46
CA VAL A 184 2.19 0.24 0.16
C VAL A 184 3.53 0.50 -0.53
N ILE A 185 3.94 1.76 -0.65
CA ILE A 185 5.18 2.11 -1.36
C ILE A 185 6.43 1.62 -0.60
N LEU A 186 6.50 1.86 0.71
CA LEU A 186 7.67 1.49 1.51
C LEU A 186 7.87 -0.02 1.59
N LEU A 187 6.79 -0.80 1.69
CA LEU A 187 6.86 -2.25 1.76
C LEU A 187 7.17 -2.88 0.40
N ALA A 188 6.63 -2.33 -0.70
CA ALA A 188 7.03 -2.73 -2.05
C ALA A 188 8.51 -2.43 -2.32
N ASP A 189 9.00 -1.26 -1.92
CA ASP A 189 10.41 -0.88 -2.04
C ASP A 189 11.31 -1.81 -1.19
N ARG A 190 10.88 -2.13 0.03
CA ARG A 190 11.58 -3.07 0.92
C ARG A 190 11.64 -4.49 0.34
N LEU A 191 10.53 -5.00 -0.20
CA LEU A 191 10.49 -6.30 -0.86
C LEU A 191 11.45 -6.33 -2.05
N GLN A 192 11.41 -5.29 -2.89
CA GLN A 192 12.35 -5.14 -4.00
C GLN A 192 13.81 -5.19 -3.54
N GLY A 193 14.15 -4.44 -2.48
CA GLY A 193 15.48 -4.44 -1.90
C GLY A 193 15.92 -5.81 -1.36
N ASN A 194 15.06 -6.50 -0.60
CA ASN A 194 15.39 -7.82 -0.03
C ASN A 194 15.63 -8.87 -1.12
N CYS A 195 14.82 -8.87 -2.18
CA CYS A 195 14.99 -9.81 -3.29
C CYS A 195 16.21 -9.47 -4.15
N ASP A 196 16.53 -8.18 -4.34
CA ASP A 196 17.77 -7.74 -4.98
C ASP A 196 19.00 -8.19 -4.16
N GLU A 197 18.95 -8.11 -2.83
CA GLU A 197 20.01 -8.59 -1.93
C GLU A 197 20.17 -10.12 -2.01
N LEU A 198 19.05 -10.85 -1.92
CA LEU A 198 19.01 -12.30 -2.10
C LEU A 198 19.64 -12.73 -3.43
N ARG A 199 19.31 -12.05 -4.53
CA ARG A 199 19.90 -12.30 -5.85
C ARG A 199 21.41 -12.06 -5.86
N LYS A 200 21.88 -10.94 -5.30
CA LYS A 200 23.32 -10.63 -5.20
C LYS A 200 24.06 -11.71 -4.42
N THR A 201 23.48 -12.18 -3.32
CA THR A 201 24.04 -13.27 -2.51
C THR A 201 24.10 -14.58 -3.31
N LEU A 202 23.05 -14.89 -4.07
CA LEU A 202 22.98 -16.09 -4.90
C LEU A 202 23.99 -16.08 -6.07
N LEU A 203 24.20 -14.91 -6.68
CA LEU A 203 25.22 -14.70 -7.72
C LEU A 203 26.63 -14.94 -7.15
N ARG A 204 26.94 -14.36 -5.99
CA ARG A 204 28.24 -14.52 -5.33
C ARG A 204 28.53 -15.96 -4.90
N HIS A 205 27.50 -16.72 -4.51
CA HIS A 205 27.68 -18.12 -4.08
C HIS A 205 27.83 -19.10 -5.25
N SER A 206 27.38 -18.72 -6.44
CA SER A 206 27.55 -19.50 -7.67
C SER A 206 29.02 -19.60 -8.10
N ASP A 207 29.81 -18.54 -7.87
CA ASP A 207 31.21 -18.45 -8.29
C ASP A 207 32.13 -19.43 -7.52
N SER A 208 31.77 -19.84 -6.30
CA SER A 208 32.66 -20.65 -5.47
C SER A 208 32.57 -22.16 -5.71
N ASN A 209 31.44 -22.67 -6.20
CA ASN A 209 31.18 -24.13 -6.28
C ASN A 209 31.28 -24.73 -7.69
N ASN A 210 31.37 -23.93 -8.76
CA ASN A 210 31.16 -24.40 -10.13
C ASN A 210 32.40 -24.31 -11.04
N LYS A 211 33.58 -24.71 -10.54
CA LYS A 211 34.83 -24.71 -11.33
C LYS A 211 34.85 -25.69 -12.52
N ASN A 212 33.95 -26.68 -12.57
CA ASN A 212 34.04 -27.77 -13.55
C ASN A 212 33.00 -27.74 -14.70
N ASN A 213 32.12 -26.73 -14.80
CA ASN A 213 31.12 -26.70 -15.87
C ASN A 213 30.71 -25.26 -16.27
N THR A 214 31.61 -24.58 -16.97
CA THR A 214 31.49 -23.18 -17.43
C THR A 214 30.23 -22.90 -18.23
N CYS A 215 29.80 -23.78 -19.14
CA CYS A 215 28.61 -23.54 -19.98
C CYS A 215 27.28 -23.54 -19.19
N LYS A 216 27.11 -24.47 -18.24
CA LYS A 216 25.92 -24.50 -17.36
C LYS A 216 25.92 -23.33 -16.37
N ALA A 217 27.09 -22.91 -15.91
CA ALA A 217 27.24 -21.73 -15.08
C ALA A 217 26.82 -20.45 -15.86
N VAL A 218 27.28 -20.27 -17.10
CA VAL A 218 26.94 -19.11 -17.94
C VAL A 218 25.44 -18.99 -18.23
N LYS A 219 24.77 -20.08 -18.66
CA LYS A 219 23.29 -20.09 -18.83
C LYS A 219 22.56 -19.74 -17.54
N MET A 220 23.14 -20.12 -16.39
CA MET A 220 22.57 -19.85 -15.09
C MET A 220 22.74 -18.40 -14.64
N TYR A 221 23.88 -17.76 -14.94
CA TYR A 221 24.05 -16.32 -14.74
C TYR A 221 23.09 -15.54 -15.62
N TYR A 222 22.92 -15.95 -16.88
CA TYR A 222 22.04 -15.28 -17.84
C TYR A 222 20.60 -15.17 -17.32
N HIS A 223 20.01 -16.25 -16.81
CA HIS A 223 18.66 -16.20 -16.20
C HIS A 223 18.57 -15.29 -14.96
N LEU A 224 19.61 -15.26 -14.11
CA LEU A 224 19.65 -14.36 -12.96
C LEU A 224 19.79 -12.87 -13.37
N PHE A 225 20.41 -12.61 -14.53
CA PHE A 225 20.48 -11.28 -15.12
C PHE A 225 19.17 -10.86 -15.76
N GLU A 226 18.48 -11.75 -16.49
CA GLU A 226 17.12 -11.52 -17.02
C GLU A 226 16.13 -11.19 -15.89
N ASP A 227 16.19 -11.92 -14.77
CA ASP A 227 15.34 -11.67 -13.59
C ASP A 227 15.49 -10.23 -13.03
N LYS A 228 16.60 -9.52 -13.32
CA LYS A 228 16.79 -8.12 -12.89
C LYS A 228 15.92 -7.13 -13.64
N GLU A 229 15.62 -7.39 -14.90
CA GLU A 229 14.78 -6.51 -15.69
C GLU A 229 13.30 -6.68 -15.35
N ASP A 230 12.91 -7.91 -15.02
CA ASP A 230 11.54 -8.31 -14.71
C ASP A 230 11.14 -8.05 -13.25
N PHE A 231 12.08 -8.08 -12.30
CA PHE A 231 11.79 -7.91 -10.87
C PHE A 231 11.59 -6.43 -10.47
N LYS A 232 10.53 -5.80 -10.99
CA LYS A 232 10.11 -4.44 -10.66
C LYS A 232 8.64 -4.48 -10.27
N LEU A 233 8.34 -4.19 -9.00
CA LEU A 233 6.96 -3.97 -8.57
C LEU A 233 6.49 -2.62 -9.11
N THR A 234 5.38 -2.65 -9.84
CA THR A 234 4.83 -1.49 -10.52
C THR A 234 3.34 -1.31 -10.22
N ALA A 235 2.90 -0.06 -10.24
CA ALA A 235 1.49 0.25 -10.34
C ALA A 235 1.13 0.30 -11.84
N TRP A 236 0.57 -0.80 -12.34
CA TRP A 236 0.21 -1.06 -13.75
C TRP A 236 1.30 -0.63 -14.75
N LYS A 237 2.56 -0.97 -14.51
CA LYS A 237 3.70 -0.53 -15.35
C LYS A 237 3.86 0.99 -15.54
N MET A 238 3.01 1.84 -14.94
CA MET A 238 3.07 3.30 -15.07
C MET A 238 4.23 3.87 -14.28
N PHE A 239 4.39 3.41 -13.04
CA PHE A 239 5.51 3.80 -12.20
C PHE A 239 5.96 2.68 -11.29
N ARG A 240 7.24 2.71 -10.96
CA ARG A 240 7.87 1.75 -10.04
C ARG A 240 7.61 2.18 -8.60
N LEU A 241 7.14 1.26 -7.77
CA LEU A 241 6.87 1.52 -6.36
C LEU A 241 8.19 1.62 -5.58
N LYS A 242 8.70 2.85 -5.48
CA LYS A 242 9.95 3.20 -4.78
C LYS A 242 9.73 4.36 -3.84
N LYS A 243 10.57 4.49 -2.82
CA LYS A 243 10.62 5.65 -1.91
C LYS A 243 10.63 7.00 -2.64
N LYS A 244 11.28 7.08 -3.81
CA LYS A 244 11.31 8.31 -4.64
C LYS A 244 9.92 8.82 -5.02
N VAL A 245 8.94 7.92 -5.19
CA VAL A 245 7.55 8.28 -5.47
C VAL A 245 6.95 9.07 -4.31
N LEU A 246 7.23 8.69 -3.05
CA LEU A 246 6.75 9.43 -1.88
C LEU A 246 7.27 10.86 -1.85
N PHE A 247 8.57 11.04 -2.09
CA PHE A 247 9.16 12.38 -2.15
C PHE A 247 8.55 13.21 -3.27
N THR A 248 8.34 12.61 -4.45
CA THR A 248 7.70 13.28 -5.58
C THR A 248 6.27 13.72 -5.21
N THR A 249 5.50 12.85 -4.58
CA THR A 249 4.14 13.15 -4.09
C THR A 249 4.14 14.27 -3.08
N ILE A 250 5.02 14.25 -2.08
CA ILE A 250 5.14 15.32 -1.08
C ILE A 250 5.47 16.66 -1.74
N THR A 251 6.44 16.67 -2.67
CA THR A 251 6.79 17.89 -3.42
C THR A 251 5.63 18.41 -4.26
N SER A 252 4.87 17.52 -4.92
CA SER A 252 3.67 17.90 -5.66
C SER A 252 2.59 18.49 -4.77
N LEU A 253 2.36 17.92 -3.58
CA LEU A 253 1.38 18.43 -2.62
C LEU A 253 1.78 19.79 -2.06
N LEU A 254 3.06 19.98 -1.73
CA LEU A 254 3.56 21.29 -1.30
C LEU A 254 3.41 22.34 -2.41
N SER A 255 3.76 21.98 -3.65
CA SER A 255 3.63 22.87 -4.80
C SER A 255 2.18 23.27 -5.05
N TYR A 256 1.27 22.30 -5.00
CA TYR A 256 -0.16 22.54 -5.13
C TYR A 256 -0.72 23.39 -3.99
N GLY A 257 -0.29 23.12 -2.74
CA GLY A 257 -0.68 23.90 -1.58
C GLY A 257 -0.26 25.37 -1.67
N VAL A 258 0.95 25.65 -2.17
CA VAL A 258 1.41 27.02 -2.43
C VAL A 258 0.54 27.70 -3.49
N ILE A 259 0.21 27.00 -4.58
CA ILE A 259 -0.65 27.54 -5.65
C ILE A 259 -2.05 27.87 -5.11
N ILE A 260 -2.69 26.97 -4.36
CA ILE A 260 -4.00 27.26 -3.78
C ILE A 260 -3.91 28.46 -2.82
N HIS A 261 -2.89 28.49 -1.96
CA HIS A 261 -2.72 29.57 -1.00
C HIS A 261 -2.64 30.93 -1.70
N GLN A 262 -1.92 31.01 -2.83
CA GLN A 262 -1.85 32.22 -3.65
C GLN A 262 -3.18 32.59 -4.33
N LEU A 263 -4.03 31.61 -4.64
CA LEU A 263 -5.35 31.86 -5.25
C LEU A 263 -6.42 32.27 -4.23
N HIS A 264 -6.23 31.97 -2.94
CA HIS A 264 -7.18 32.26 -1.86
C HIS A 264 -6.82 33.48 -1.00
N ASN A 265 -5.62 34.03 -1.18
CA ASN A 265 -5.20 35.32 -0.63
C ASN A 265 -5.40 36.42 -1.66
#